data_AF-A0A954QS13-F1
#
_entry.id   AF-A0A954QS13-F1
#
_cell.length_a   1.000
_cell.length_b   1.000
_cell.length_c   1.000
_cell.angle_alpha   90.00
_cell.angle_beta   90.00
_cell.angle_gamma   90.00
#
_symmetry.space_group_name_H-M   'P 1'
#
loop_
_entity.id
_entity.type
_entity.pdbx_description
1 polymer ?
#
loop_
_entity_poly.entity_id
_entity_poly.type
_entity_poly.pdbx_seq_one_letter_code
_entity_poly.pdbx_strand_id
1 'polypeptide(L)'
;MLMGIVTNSSAVRTERIRVCRVITLLAAVGALSLSAGCAAITNPTLNGIPVRRLPTELLAAPRRESCQTIPLSLLRQSPSEDYLLGPGDVLGLFVPGVLPPAYEDQALTLPPVNYPAGGTNLPPSMGYPVTVR
;
A
#
# COMPACT_ATOMS: atom_id res chain seq x y z
N MET A 1 -35.77 -49.17 35.41
CA MET A 1 -36.06 -48.37 34.20
C MET A 1 -35.11 -47.19 34.20
N LEU A 2 -33.99 -47.27 33.48
CA LEU A 2 -33.29 -46.15 32.83
C LEU A 2 -32.15 -46.75 31.99
N MET A 3 -32.44 -47.03 30.72
CA MET A 3 -31.40 -47.08 29.69
C MET A 3 -30.86 -45.66 29.50
N GLY A 4 -29.56 -45.51 29.25
CA GLY A 4 -29.04 -44.17 28.95
C GLY A 4 -27.58 -44.09 28.52
N ILE A 5 -27.34 -44.35 27.24
CA ILE A 5 -26.39 -43.62 26.38
C ILE A 5 -24.90 -43.81 26.72
N VAL A 6 -24.34 -44.91 26.22
CA VAL A 6 -22.93 -44.93 25.78
C VAL A 6 -22.93 -44.60 24.29
N THR A 7 -22.72 -43.33 23.93
CA THR A 7 -22.40 -42.97 22.54
C THR A 7 -21.22 -42.00 22.46
N ASN A 8 -20.15 -42.50 21.85
CA ASN A 8 -19.54 -41.87 20.68
C ASN A 8 -18.56 -40.68 20.86
N SER A 9 -17.61 -40.76 21.79
CA SER A 9 -16.48 -39.81 21.83
C SER A 9 -15.40 -40.07 20.75
N SER A 10 -15.29 -41.29 20.23
CA SER A 10 -14.23 -41.67 19.27
C SER A 10 -14.52 -41.19 17.84
N ALA A 11 -15.77 -41.27 17.36
CA ALA A 11 -16.09 -40.83 16.00
C ALA A 11 -15.97 -39.30 15.82
N VAL A 12 -16.36 -38.52 16.84
CA VAL A 12 -16.28 -37.05 16.83
C VAL A 12 -14.83 -36.57 16.74
N ARG A 13 -13.89 -37.28 17.37
CA ARG A 13 -12.45 -36.97 17.29
C ARG A 13 -11.89 -37.26 15.89
N THR A 14 -12.32 -38.34 15.25
CA THR A 14 -11.88 -38.69 13.89
C THR A 14 -12.42 -37.71 12.84
N GLU A 15 -13.66 -37.25 12.96
CA GLU A 15 -14.22 -36.24 12.06
C GLU A 15 -13.53 -34.89 12.20
N ARG A 16 -13.25 -34.44 13.43
CA ARG A 16 -12.49 -33.20 13.67
C ARG A 16 -11.09 -33.26 13.08
N ILE A 17 -10.39 -34.40 13.19
CA ILE A 17 -9.06 -34.59 12.58
C ILE A 17 -9.14 -34.56 11.05
N ARG A 18 -10.18 -35.15 10.44
CA ARG A 18 -10.39 -35.11 8.99
C ARG A 18 -10.68 -33.68 8.51
N VAL A 19 -11.54 -32.95 9.22
CA VAL A 19 -11.87 -31.55 8.92
C VAL A 19 -10.64 -30.65 9.06
N CYS A 20 -9.88 -30.76 10.14
CA CYS A 20 -8.64 -30.00 10.31
C CYS A 20 -7.63 -30.30 9.20
N ARG A 21 -7.48 -31.58 8.80
CA ARG A 21 -6.59 -31.98 7.69
C ARG A 21 -7.03 -31.38 6.35
N VAL A 22 -8.33 -31.41 6.05
CA VAL A 22 -8.88 -30.81 4.82
C VAL A 22 -8.66 -29.30 4.81
N ILE A 23 -8.91 -28.61 5.93
CA ILE A 23 -8.68 -27.18 6.07
C ILE A 23 -7.19 -26.83 5.88
N THR A 24 -6.28 -27.58 6.50
CA THR A 24 -4.84 -27.35 6.31
C THR A 24 -4.39 -27.62 4.88
N LEU A 25 -4.95 -28.62 4.19
CA LEU A 25 -4.63 -28.89 2.79
C LEU A 25 -5.15 -27.78 1.88
N LEU A 26 -6.38 -27.30 2.09
CA LEU A 26 -6.94 -26.18 1.34
C LEU A 26 -6.16 -24.89 1.56
N ALA A 27 -5.76 -24.61 2.81
CA ALA A 27 -4.93 -23.46 3.15
C ALA A 27 -3.54 -23.52 2.49
N ALA A 28 -2.92 -24.71 2.47
CA ALA A 28 -1.63 -24.91 1.81
C ALA A 28 -1.73 -24.73 0.29
N VAL A 29 -2.77 -25.26 -0.34
CA VAL A 29 -3.03 -25.06 -1.79
C VAL A 29 -3.26 -23.57 -2.08
N GLY A 30 -4.06 -22.89 -1.28
CA GLY A 30 -4.30 -21.45 -1.43
C GLY A 30 -3.01 -20.62 -1.30
N ALA A 31 -2.18 -20.89 -0.29
CA ALA A 31 -0.91 -20.19 -0.10
C ALA A 31 0.07 -20.41 -1.27
N LEU A 32 0.13 -21.63 -1.83
CA LEU A 32 0.94 -21.92 -3.01
C LEU A 32 0.43 -21.18 -4.25
N SER A 33 -0.89 -21.05 -4.43
CA SER A 33 -1.48 -20.30 -5.54
C SER A 33 -1.21 -18.79 -5.47
N LEU A 34 -1.05 -18.20 -4.27
CA LEU A 34 -0.67 -16.78 -4.12
C LEU A 34 0.81 -16.52 -4.46
N SER A 35 1.67 -17.54 -4.37
CA SER A 35 3.09 -17.42 -4.72
C SER A 35 3.35 -17.47 -6.24
N ALA A 36 2.44 -18.08 -7.00
CA ALA A 36 2.41 -18.00 -8.45
C ALA A 36 1.64 -16.72 -8.83
N GLY A 37 2.32 -15.72 -9.40
CA GLY A 37 1.70 -14.42 -9.71
C GLY A 37 0.38 -14.57 -10.48
N CYS A 38 -0.57 -13.64 -10.29
CA CYS A 38 -1.93 -13.70 -10.85
C CYS A 38 -1.99 -13.98 -12.37
N ALA A 39 -0.94 -13.60 -13.12
CA ALA A 39 -0.80 -13.90 -14.54
C ALA A 39 -0.75 -15.40 -14.86
N ALA A 40 -0.32 -16.28 -13.94
CA ALA A 40 -0.31 -17.73 -14.14
C ALA A 40 -1.73 -18.34 -14.17
N ILE A 41 -2.70 -17.68 -13.53
CA ILE A 41 -4.10 -18.15 -13.46
C ILE A 41 -4.94 -17.54 -14.59
N THR A 42 -4.75 -16.27 -14.88
CA THR A 42 -5.52 -15.56 -15.94
C THR A 42 -4.90 -15.71 -17.32
N ASN A 43 -3.60 -15.98 -17.40
CA ASN A 43 -2.87 -16.26 -18.64
C ASN A 43 -1.95 -17.47 -18.42
N PRO A 44 -2.51 -18.68 -18.28
CA PRO A 44 -1.74 -19.92 -18.13
C PRO A 44 -1.02 -20.24 -19.45
N THR A 45 0.03 -19.49 -19.79
CA THR A 45 0.86 -19.64 -20.99
C THR A 45 0.03 -20.05 -22.21
N LEU A 46 -1.06 -19.31 -22.48
CA LEU A 46 -2.07 -19.71 -23.45
C LEU A 46 -1.42 -19.72 -24.84
N ASN A 47 -0.97 -20.90 -25.28
CA ASN A 47 -0.30 -21.15 -26.56
C ASN A 47 0.89 -20.24 -26.87
N GLY A 48 1.74 -19.98 -25.87
CA GLY A 48 3.00 -19.26 -26.09
C GLY A 48 3.98 -20.11 -26.92
N ILE A 49 4.39 -19.61 -28.09
CA ILE A 49 5.52 -20.18 -28.83
C ILE A 49 6.81 -19.73 -28.12
N PRO A 50 7.69 -20.65 -27.67
CA PRO A 50 8.97 -20.26 -27.09
C PRO A 50 9.73 -19.37 -28.08
N VAL A 51 10.37 -18.28 -27.62
CA VAL A 51 11.09 -17.33 -28.49
C VAL A 51 12.05 -18.04 -29.46
N ARG A 52 12.72 -19.11 -29.01
CA ARG A 52 13.62 -19.96 -29.83
C ARG A 52 12.95 -20.72 -30.98
N ARG A 53 11.62 -20.83 -30.97
CA ARG A 53 10.80 -21.49 -32.00
C ARG A 53 10.05 -20.47 -32.87
N LEU A 54 10.21 -19.18 -32.59
CA LEU A 54 9.65 -18.13 -33.43
C LEU A 54 10.45 -18.08 -34.75
N PRO A 55 9.81 -17.97 -35.91
CA PRO A 55 10.50 -17.71 -37.17
C PRO A 55 11.42 -16.50 -37.05
N THR A 56 12.62 -16.56 -37.65
CA THR A 56 13.61 -15.47 -37.58
C THR A 56 13.06 -14.14 -38.09
N GLU A 57 12.14 -14.17 -39.05
CA GLU A 57 11.45 -12.98 -39.59
C GLU A 57 10.64 -12.22 -38.53
N LEU A 58 10.13 -12.92 -37.52
CA LEU A 58 9.38 -12.31 -36.41
C LEU A 58 10.31 -11.89 -35.24
N LEU A 59 11.55 -12.40 -35.23
CA LEU A 59 12.60 -11.98 -34.29
C LEU A 59 13.34 -10.73 -34.77
N ALA A 60 13.12 -10.32 -36.02
CA ALA A 60 13.64 -9.08 -36.58
C ALA A 60 12.95 -7.87 -35.94
N ALA A 61 13.32 -7.56 -34.70
CA ALA A 61 13.11 -6.23 -34.17
C ALA A 61 13.82 -5.22 -35.10
N PRO A 62 13.26 -4.02 -35.31
CA PRO A 62 13.98 -2.96 -35.98
C PRO A 62 15.37 -2.85 -35.36
N ARG A 63 16.41 -2.86 -36.20
CA ARG A 63 17.81 -2.82 -35.76
C ARG A 63 17.95 -1.62 -34.82
N ARG A 64 18.65 -1.74 -33.70
CA ARG A 64 18.67 -0.71 -32.65
C ARG A 64 18.99 0.71 -33.16
N GLU A 65 19.78 0.77 -34.23
CA GLU A 65 20.14 1.96 -35.02
C GLU A 65 18.97 2.63 -35.78
N SER A 66 17.85 1.94 -35.99
CA SER A 66 16.59 2.47 -36.54
C SER A 66 15.58 2.89 -35.47
N CYS A 67 15.86 2.65 -34.18
CA CYS A 67 15.04 3.14 -33.09
C CYS A 67 15.42 4.59 -32.77
N GLN A 68 14.40 5.44 -32.62
CA GLN A 68 14.59 6.80 -32.11
C GLN A 68 14.22 6.86 -30.63
N THR A 69 15.00 7.60 -29.85
CA THR A 69 14.66 7.88 -28.46
C THR A 69 13.36 8.66 -28.41
N ILE A 70 12.36 8.12 -27.72
CA ILE A 70 11.13 8.85 -27.45
C ILE A 70 11.44 10.09 -26.63
N PRO A 71 10.80 11.25 -26.90
CA PRO A 71 11.01 12.42 -26.08
C PRO A 71 10.58 12.10 -24.65
N LEU A 72 11.50 12.22 -23.69
CA LEU A 72 11.26 11.84 -22.28
C LEU A 72 10.11 12.63 -21.65
N SER A 73 9.78 13.79 -22.20
CA SER A 73 8.60 14.58 -21.82
C SER A 73 7.28 13.81 -21.97
N LEU A 74 7.19 12.84 -22.90
CA LEU A 74 6.00 11.98 -23.05
C LEU A 74 5.85 10.96 -21.90
N LEU A 75 6.93 10.69 -21.17
CA LEU A 75 6.94 9.79 -20.02
C LEU A 75 6.72 10.52 -18.70
N ARG A 76 6.44 11.82 -18.74
CA ARG A 76 6.23 12.61 -17.53
C ARG A 76 4.95 12.13 -16.84
N GLN A 77 5.07 11.72 -15.57
CA GLN A 77 3.92 11.51 -14.71
C GLN A 77 3.32 12.87 -14.34
N SER A 78 2.00 12.96 -14.28
CA SER A 78 1.33 14.12 -13.71
C SER A 78 1.81 14.29 -12.26
N PRO A 79 2.27 15.49 -11.86
CA PRO A 79 2.59 15.74 -10.46
C PRO A 79 1.34 15.48 -9.60
N SER A 80 1.53 15.01 -8.37
CA SER A 80 0.42 14.85 -7.43
C SER A 80 -0.26 16.20 -7.21
N GLU A 81 -1.60 16.21 -7.17
CA GLU A 81 -2.36 17.42 -6.82
C GLU A 81 -2.13 17.80 -5.35
N ASP A 82 -1.87 16.81 -4.51
CA ASP A 82 -1.64 16.99 -3.08
C ASP A 82 -0.23 17.46 -2.78
N TYR A 83 -0.14 18.46 -1.89
CA TYR A 83 1.10 18.88 -1.29
C TYR A 83 1.55 17.85 -0.23
N LEU A 84 2.72 17.26 -0.44
CA LEU A 84 3.36 16.37 0.54
C LEU A 84 4.39 17.15 1.34
N LEU A 85 4.35 16.99 2.66
CA LEU A 85 5.31 17.63 3.57
C LEU A 85 6.71 17.09 3.32
N GLY A 86 7.67 18.00 3.15
CA GLY A 86 9.08 17.68 2.91
C GLY A 86 10.02 18.26 3.98
N PRO A 87 11.26 17.76 4.07
CA PRO A 87 12.28 18.34 4.93
C PRO A 87 12.50 19.83 4.62
N GLY A 88 12.49 20.67 5.66
CA GLY A 88 12.62 22.12 5.54
C GLY A 88 11.30 22.88 5.53
N ASP A 89 10.16 22.20 5.41
CA ASP A 89 8.85 22.83 5.54
C ASP A 89 8.61 23.38 6.95
N VAL A 90 7.89 24.50 7.06
CA VAL A 90 7.51 25.12 8.33
C VAL A 90 6.00 25.06 8.51
N LEU A 91 5.56 24.40 9.58
CA LEU A 91 4.15 24.26 9.95
C LEU A 91 3.81 25.16 11.13
N GLY A 92 2.65 25.80 11.10
CA GLY A 92 2.06 26.44 12.27
C GLY A 92 1.25 25.42 13.07
N LEU A 93 1.75 25.03 14.25
CA LEU A 93 1.09 24.06 15.13
C LEU A 93 0.63 24.73 16.43
N PHE A 94 -0.61 24.46 16.84
CA PHE A 94 -1.13 24.86 18.14
C PHE A 94 -1.85 23.69 18.79
N VAL A 95 -1.37 23.27 19.95
CA VAL A 95 -1.96 22.19 20.73
C VAL A 95 -2.16 22.71 22.15
N PRO A 96 -3.39 23.03 22.58
CA PRO A 96 -3.65 23.60 23.91
C PRO A 96 -3.04 22.76 25.03
N GLY A 97 -2.30 23.39 25.94
CA GLY A 97 -1.64 22.74 27.07
C GLY A 97 -0.35 21.98 26.75
N VAL A 98 -0.08 21.72 25.46
CA VAL A 98 1.18 21.11 24.99
C VAL A 98 2.10 22.17 24.39
N LEU A 99 1.55 23.06 23.55
CA LEU A 99 2.25 24.13 22.85
C LEU A 99 1.39 25.42 22.90
N PRO A 100 1.64 26.34 23.84
CA PRO A 100 2.70 26.30 24.86
C PRO A 100 2.36 25.32 26.00
N PRO A 101 3.36 24.79 26.72
CA PRO A 101 3.11 23.99 27.91
C PRO A 101 2.33 24.85 28.91
N ALA A 102 1.21 24.34 29.40
CA ALA A 102 0.45 24.99 30.46
C ALA A 102 0.71 24.27 31.79
N TYR A 103 1.01 25.04 32.84
CA TYR A 103 1.08 24.56 34.22
C TYR A 103 -0.27 24.84 34.92
N GLU A 104 -0.55 24.18 36.04
CA GLU A 104 -1.89 24.20 36.67
C GLU A 104 -2.44 25.60 36.99
N ASP A 105 -1.56 26.59 37.18
CA ASP A 105 -1.92 28.00 37.45
C ASP A 105 -1.79 28.94 36.23
N GLN A 106 -1.52 28.42 35.03
CA GLN A 106 -1.24 29.25 33.85
C GLN A 106 -2.41 29.26 32.86
N ALA A 107 -2.92 30.46 32.59
CA ALA A 107 -3.94 30.67 31.56
C ALA A 107 -3.42 30.26 30.17
N LEU A 108 -4.26 29.59 29.39
CA LEU A 108 -3.96 29.23 28.00
C LEU A 108 -3.66 30.51 27.21
N THR A 109 -2.44 30.61 26.68
CA THR A 109 -2.03 31.73 25.85
C THR A 109 -2.51 31.52 24.42
N LEU A 110 -3.01 32.58 23.79
CA LEU A 110 -3.45 32.54 22.39
C LEU A 110 -2.25 32.28 21.46
N PRO A 111 -2.38 31.41 20.45
CA PRO A 111 -1.31 31.14 19.49
C PRO A 111 -0.98 32.37 18.64
N PRO A 112 0.27 32.49 18.17
CA PRO A 112 0.65 33.55 17.24
C PRO A 112 -0.08 33.37 15.90
N VAL A 113 -0.42 34.50 15.27
CA VAL A 113 -1.01 34.55 13.92
C VAL A 113 0.05 35.09 12.97
N ASN A 114 0.31 34.37 11.89
CA ASN A 114 1.21 34.75 10.82
C ASN A 114 0.41 35.26 9.62
N TYR A 115 0.67 36.51 9.25
CA TYR A 115 0.17 37.13 8.04
C TYR A 115 1.28 37.10 6.99
N PRO A 116 1.14 36.32 5.91
CA PRO A 116 2.18 36.22 4.89
C PRO A 116 2.44 37.60 4.26
N ALA A 117 3.72 38.01 4.23
CA ALA A 117 4.12 39.29 3.65
C ALA A 117 4.28 39.17 2.13
N GLY A 118 3.83 40.18 1.38
CA GLY A 118 4.19 40.38 -0.02
C GLY A 118 3.51 39.45 -1.03
N GLY A 119 2.28 39.77 -1.43
CA GLY A 119 1.66 39.30 -2.69
C GLY A 119 1.35 37.80 -2.80
N THR A 120 1.62 37.01 -1.78
CA THR A 120 1.23 35.59 -1.72
C THR A 120 -0.26 35.48 -1.37
N ASN A 121 -1.03 34.77 -2.18
CA ASN A 121 -2.47 34.57 -2.00
C ASN A 121 -2.78 33.46 -0.96
N LEU A 122 -1.92 33.34 0.06
CA LEU A 122 -2.07 32.35 1.11
C LEU A 122 -2.93 32.96 2.22
N PRO A 123 -3.88 32.19 2.80
CA PRO A 123 -4.63 32.65 3.95
C PRO A 123 -3.70 32.85 5.15
N PRO A 124 -4.07 33.72 6.10
CA PRO A 124 -3.33 33.83 7.35
C PRO A 124 -3.31 32.47 8.07
N SER A 125 -2.19 32.18 8.73
CA SER A 125 -1.98 30.92 9.46
C SER A 125 -1.81 31.19 10.96
N MET A 126 -2.10 30.20 11.80
CA MET A 126 -2.05 30.30 13.26
C MET A 126 -1.22 29.14 13.83
N GLY A 127 -0.45 29.41 14.88
CA GLY A 127 0.32 28.40 15.62
C GLY A 127 1.82 28.67 15.61
N TYR A 128 2.55 27.89 16.41
CA TYR A 128 3.99 28.00 16.56
C TYR A 128 4.73 27.35 15.39
N PRO A 129 5.83 27.94 14.91
CA PRO A 129 6.58 27.41 13.78
C PRO A 129 7.33 26.13 14.17
N VAL A 130 7.02 25.03 13.50
CA VAL A 130 7.68 23.73 13.65
C VAL A 130 8.22 23.28 12.30
N THR A 131 9.52 22.97 12.25
CA THR A 131 10.16 22.49 11.03
C THR A 131 9.98 20.98 10.85
N VAL A 132 9.68 20.57 9.63
CA VAL A 132 9.73 19.17 9.21
C VAL A 132 11.20 18.80 8.97
N ARG A 133 11.65 17.70 9.59
CA ARG A 133 13.05 17.25 9.62
C ARG A 133 13.18 15.85 9.05
#